data_AF-A0A1M7ALS9-F1
#
_entry.id   AF-A0A1M7ALS9-F1
#
_cell.length_a   1.000
_cell.length_b   1.000
_cell.length_c   1.000
_cell.angle_alpha   90.00
_cell.angle_beta   90.00
_cell.angle_gamma   90.00
#
_symmetry.space_group_name_H-M   'P 1'
#
loop_
_entity.id
_entity.type
_entity.pdbx_description
1 polymer ?
#
loop_
_entity_poly.entity_id
_entity_poly.type
_entity_poly.pdbx_seq_one_letter_code
_entity_poly.pdbx_strand_id
1 'polypeptide(L)'
;MPDICPSRWRRTTGWLLLLLVALGAGPASQPKPLILQPTALELRPTTFTLADIRDERPDRTAVAWLLPAPARPGTPAAAPVAVDLQGGGTAALRQFFRNSLPRNAALRPVTISVKECRVTETAAPGGQVEGRVSLHLAFEWARPDGPTVLLTEYRGGARYGRPLTDPGLVEPTLRRSLTDALRYLNTWMNGAAAHDVRLATGVRPSFRNDLRRTEPDTLFYDPERPLRWADFTGKPRPGNFAAAVFPSFAYGGQPRVKNGVVELDLTLQVFVVRSSSWVGAGQQTAYHLNHEQRHFDIVKLVAERFRRKATPDSLTVEDYNSILQLQYLKSFTEMNRLQEQYDNETHHGTDAAAQQRWNQRIDAELRGYGVNK
;
A
#
# COMPACT_ATOMS: atom_id res chain seq x y z
N MET A 1 -30.20 -43.75 -99.39
CA MET A 1 -29.74 -45.04 -99.95
C MET A 1 -28.24 -45.16 -99.70
N PRO A 2 -27.72 -46.24 -99.10
CA PRO A 2 -28.23 -47.12 -98.02
C PRO A 2 -27.33 -46.98 -96.74
N ASP A 3 -27.83 -47.05 -95.51
CA ASP A 3 -28.25 -48.25 -94.73
C ASP A 3 -27.17 -49.32 -94.54
N ILE A 4 -26.56 -49.38 -93.34
CA ILE A 4 -26.19 -50.62 -92.63
C ILE A 4 -26.32 -50.40 -91.10
N CYS A 5 -27.38 -50.99 -90.53
CA CYS A 5 -27.51 -51.46 -89.13
C CYS A 5 -26.87 -52.88 -89.05
N PRO A 6 -26.55 -53.56 -87.92
CA PRO A 6 -27.20 -53.56 -86.59
C PRO A 6 -26.16 -53.67 -85.42
N SER A 7 -26.40 -53.97 -84.13
CA SER A 7 -27.46 -54.63 -83.38
C SER A 7 -27.33 -54.29 -81.87
N ARG A 8 -28.45 -54.49 -81.16
CA ARG A 8 -28.71 -54.24 -79.73
C ARG A 8 -27.92 -55.13 -78.77
N TRP A 9 -27.50 -54.59 -77.63
CA TRP A 9 -27.60 -55.26 -76.31
C TRP A 9 -28.08 -54.27 -75.25
N ARG A 10 -29.22 -54.58 -74.60
CA ARG A 10 -29.80 -53.84 -73.47
C ARG A 10 -29.04 -54.20 -72.20
N ARG A 11 -28.66 -53.20 -71.40
CA ARG A 11 -28.43 -53.35 -69.95
C ARG A 11 -29.21 -52.26 -69.22
N THR A 12 -30.29 -52.69 -68.59
CA THR A 12 -31.00 -51.93 -67.56
C THR A 12 -30.28 -52.13 -66.24
N THR A 13 -29.67 -51.08 -65.70
CA THR A 13 -29.17 -51.07 -64.32
C THR A 13 -29.94 -50.02 -63.56
N GLY A 14 -30.83 -50.48 -62.68
CA GLY A 14 -31.66 -49.63 -61.83
C GLY A 14 -30.81 -48.88 -60.81
N TRP A 15 -31.08 -47.59 -60.66
CA TRP A 15 -30.52 -46.77 -59.59
C TRP A 15 -31.33 -47.02 -58.32
N LEU A 16 -30.73 -47.71 -57.35
CA LEU A 16 -31.26 -47.77 -55.98
C LEU A 16 -30.96 -46.43 -55.29
N LEU A 17 -32.01 -45.67 -54.99
CA LEU A 17 -31.93 -44.49 -54.10
C LEU A 17 -31.78 -45.00 -52.65
N LEU A 18 -30.57 -44.91 -52.10
CA LEU A 18 -30.31 -45.10 -50.68
C LEU A 18 -30.76 -43.84 -49.92
N LEU A 19 -31.92 -43.89 -49.28
CA LEU A 19 -32.38 -42.89 -48.32
C LEU A 19 -31.53 -43.01 -47.04
N LEU A 20 -30.50 -42.17 -46.90
CA LEU A 20 -29.81 -41.96 -45.63
C LEU A 20 -30.74 -41.17 -44.69
N VAL A 21 -31.38 -41.87 -43.77
CA VAL A 21 -32.01 -41.25 -42.60
C VAL A 21 -30.89 -40.77 -41.69
N ALA A 22 -30.51 -39.50 -41.82
CA ALA A 22 -29.71 -38.82 -40.84
C ALA A 22 -30.54 -38.68 -39.56
N LEU A 23 -30.26 -39.52 -38.56
CA LEU A 23 -30.65 -39.28 -37.17
C LEU A 23 -29.96 -37.99 -36.74
N GLY A 24 -30.66 -36.86 -36.90
CA GLY A 24 -30.21 -35.58 -36.39
C GLY A 24 -30.03 -35.68 -34.88
N ALA A 25 -28.80 -35.65 -34.41
CA ALA A 25 -28.51 -35.24 -33.05
C ALA A 25 -29.05 -33.81 -32.91
N GLY A 26 -30.21 -33.65 -32.27
CA GLY A 26 -30.73 -32.34 -31.93
C GLY A 26 -29.67 -31.53 -31.18
N PRO A 27 -29.64 -30.20 -31.33
CA PRO A 27 -28.64 -29.37 -30.64
C PRO A 27 -28.67 -29.68 -29.15
N ALA A 28 -27.52 -30.06 -28.59
CA ALA A 28 -27.38 -30.29 -27.16
C ALA A 28 -27.89 -29.03 -26.44
N SER A 29 -28.96 -29.18 -25.65
CA SER A 29 -29.54 -28.08 -24.90
C SER A 29 -28.45 -27.47 -24.01
N GLN A 30 -28.14 -26.19 -24.21
CA GLN A 30 -27.18 -25.50 -23.36
C GLN A 30 -27.62 -25.60 -21.89
N PRO A 31 -26.69 -25.82 -20.95
CA PRO A 31 -27.05 -25.94 -19.55
C PRO A 31 -27.69 -24.65 -19.07
N LYS A 32 -28.74 -24.77 -18.25
CA LYS A 32 -29.41 -23.60 -17.67
C LYS A 32 -28.41 -22.79 -16.84
N PRO A 33 -28.35 -21.46 -17.00
CA PRO A 33 -27.44 -20.64 -16.23
C PRO A 33 -27.81 -20.67 -14.74
N LEU A 34 -26.81 -20.49 -13.88
CA LEU A 34 -27.02 -20.33 -12.44
C LEU A 34 -27.61 -18.94 -12.16
N ILE A 35 -28.65 -18.86 -11.34
CA ILE A 35 -29.27 -17.58 -10.96
C ILE A 35 -28.77 -17.18 -9.58
N LEU A 36 -27.72 -16.35 -9.53
CA LEU A 36 -27.18 -15.85 -8.26
C LEU A 36 -28.20 -14.94 -7.58
N GLN A 37 -28.75 -15.39 -6.46
CA GLN A 37 -29.82 -14.69 -5.77
C GLN A 37 -29.28 -13.44 -5.06
N PRO A 38 -29.95 -12.28 -5.18
CA PRO A 38 -29.58 -11.10 -4.39
C PRO A 38 -29.72 -11.43 -2.90
N THR A 39 -28.78 -10.95 -2.09
CA THR A 39 -28.84 -11.12 -0.64
C THR A 39 -28.29 -9.87 0.01
N ALA A 40 -29.16 -9.12 0.70
CA ALA A 40 -28.75 -8.06 1.60
C ALA A 40 -28.17 -8.69 2.87
N LEU A 41 -26.94 -8.33 3.24
CA LEU A 41 -26.38 -8.77 4.51
C LEU A 41 -26.92 -7.88 5.64
N GLU A 42 -27.10 -8.47 6.82
CA GLU A 42 -27.29 -7.74 8.08
C GLU A 42 -25.96 -7.11 8.56
N LEU A 43 -25.30 -6.40 7.65
CA LEU A 43 -24.00 -5.79 7.87
C LEU A 43 -24.05 -4.34 7.39
N ARG A 44 -23.62 -3.42 8.26
CA ARG A 44 -23.56 -1.98 7.99
C ARG A 44 -22.12 -1.50 8.17
N PRO A 45 -21.28 -1.56 7.12
CA PRO A 45 -19.92 -1.06 7.20
C PRO A 45 -19.87 0.42 7.60
N THR A 46 -18.92 0.78 8.46
CA THR A 46 -18.68 2.16 8.91
C THR A 46 -17.39 2.76 8.36
N THR A 47 -16.57 1.95 7.68
CA THR A 47 -15.21 2.32 7.25
C THR A 47 -15.00 2.28 5.74
N PHE A 48 -15.89 1.61 4.99
CA PHE A 48 -15.82 1.48 3.53
C PHE A 48 -17.21 1.42 2.88
N THR A 49 -17.24 1.64 1.57
CA THR A 49 -18.37 1.33 0.69
C THR A 49 -17.87 0.60 -0.55
N LEU A 50 -18.67 -0.27 -1.14
CA LEU A 50 -18.29 -0.94 -2.38
C LEU A 50 -18.52 0.01 -3.57
N ALA A 51 -17.44 0.30 -4.30
CA ALA A 51 -17.45 1.22 -5.42
C ALA A 51 -17.65 0.49 -6.76
N ASP A 52 -16.83 -0.52 -7.02
CA ASP A 52 -16.85 -1.25 -8.28
C ASP A 52 -16.38 -2.71 -8.11
N ILE A 53 -16.56 -3.50 -9.18
CA ILE A 53 -16.00 -4.83 -9.32
C ILE A 53 -15.25 -4.95 -10.64
N ARG A 54 -14.10 -5.59 -10.59
CA ARG A 54 -13.29 -5.92 -11.76
C ARG A 54 -13.15 -7.43 -11.86
N ASP A 55 -13.53 -7.98 -13.01
CA ASP A 55 -13.32 -9.39 -13.30
C ASP A 55 -11.93 -9.57 -13.90
N GLU A 56 -11.02 -10.11 -13.12
CA GLU A 56 -9.63 -10.37 -13.50
C GLU A 56 -9.34 -11.86 -13.56
N ARG A 57 -10.38 -12.70 -13.60
CA ARG A 57 -10.23 -14.15 -13.78
C ARG A 57 -9.54 -14.42 -15.12
N PRO A 58 -8.58 -15.37 -15.17
CA PRO A 58 -7.98 -15.79 -16.43
C PRO A 58 -8.99 -16.40 -17.40
N ASP A 59 -9.95 -17.16 -16.86
CA ASP A 59 -11.06 -17.76 -17.58
C ASP A 59 -12.37 -17.14 -17.12
N ARG A 60 -13.03 -16.42 -18.03
CA ARG A 60 -14.28 -15.69 -17.79
C ARG A 60 -15.48 -16.32 -18.52
N THR A 61 -15.27 -17.48 -19.15
CA THR A 61 -16.31 -18.15 -19.96
C THR A 61 -17.44 -18.72 -19.11
N ALA A 62 -17.12 -19.14 -17.88
CA ALA A 62 -18.06 -19.66 -16.92
C ALA A 62 -17.57 -19.43 -15.48
N VAL A 63 -18.47 -19.55 -14.51
CA VAL A 63 -18.12 -19.63 -13.09
C VAL A 63 -18.13 -21.07 -12.56
N ALA A 64 -18.77 -22.01 -13.27
CA ALA A 64 -19.00 -23.36 -12.78
C ALA A 64 -18.77 -24.43 -13.86
N TRP A 65 -18.27 -25.58 -13.44
CA TRP A 65 -18.12 -26.79 -14.25
C TRP A 65 -18.87 -27.91 -13.54
N LEU A 66 -20.13 -28.10 -13.93
CA LEU A 66 -21.10 -28.92 -13.20
C LEU A 66 -21.36 -30.24 -13.93
N LEU A 67 -21.54 -31.31 -13.16
CA LEU A 67 -21.97 -32.59 -13.66
C LEU A 67 -23.47 -32.55 -14.00
N PRO A 68 -23.85 -32.76 -15.28
CA PRO A 68 -25.25 -32.70 -15.68
C PRO A 68 -26.03 -33.89 -15.13
N ALA A 69 -27.33 -33.71 -14.95
CA ALA A 69 -28.22 -34.80 -14.60
C ALA A 69 -28.16 -35.90 -15.68
N PRO A 70 -28.23 -37.19 -15.29
CA PRO A 70 -28.12 -38.28 -16.25
C PRO A 70 -29.36 -38.30 -17.14
N ALA A 71 -29.16 -38.54 -18.45
CA ALA A 71 -30.26 -38.62 -19.42
C ALA A 71 -31.21 -39.82 -19.15
N ARG A 72 -30.71 -40.86 -18.47
CA ARG A 72 -31.49 -42.01 -18.02
C ARG A 72 -31.05 -42.42 -16.60
N PRO A 73 -31.96 -42.88 -15.73
CA PRO A 73 -31.57 -43.42 -14.43
C PRO A 73 -30.54 -44.55 -14.57
N GLY A 74 -29.48 -44.52 -13.76
CA GLY A 74 -28.44 -45.56 -13.73
C GLY A 74 -27.28 -45.41 -14.73
N THR A 75 -27.28 -44.38 -15.59
CA THR A 75 -26.09 -44.09 -16.42
C THR A 75 -24.99 -43.37 -15.62
N PRO A 76 -23.71 -43.65 -15.90
CA PRO A 76 -22.59 -42.91 -15.29
C PRO A 76 -22.69 -41.40 -15.54
N ALA A 77 -22.11 -40.60 -14.63
CA ALA A 77 -22.03 -39.16 -14.81
C ALA A 77 -21.22 -38.81 -16.08
N ALA A 78 -21.74 -37.90 -16.90
CA ALA A 78 -21.02 -37.36 -18.05
C ALA A 78 -19.89 -36.41 -17.59
N ALA A 79 -19.06 -35.93 -18.53
CA ALA A 79 -18.07 -34.91 -18.21
C ALA A 79 -18.72 -33.60 -17.70
N PRO A 80 -18.05 -32.84 -16.81
CA PRO A 80 -18.55 -31.55 -16.36
C PRO A 80 -18.77 -30.58 -17.52
N VAL A 81 -19.89 -29.86 -17.48
CA VAL A 81 -20.25 -28.86 -18.48
C VAL A 81 -20.07 -27.47 -17.88
N ALA A 82 -19.54 -26.53 -18.67
CA ALA A 82 -19.41 -25.14 -18.28
C ALA A 82 -20.79 -24.49 -18.11
N VAL A 83 -21.02 -23.87 -16.95
CA VAL A 83 -22.25 -23.17 -16.58
C VAL A 83 -21.87 -21.80 -16.02
N ASP A 84 -22.38 -20.75 -16.64
CA ASP A 84 -22.17 -19.38 -16.15
C ASP A 84 -23.38 -18.85 -15.37
N LEU A 85 -23.23 -17.67 -14.77
CA LEU A 85 -24.32 -16.95 -14.13
C LEU A 85 -25.25 -16.33 -15.18
N GLN A 86 -26.54 -16.19 -14.82
CA GLN A 86 -27.51 -15.48 -15.64
C GLN A 86 -27.05 -14.03 -15.88
N GLY A 87 -26.96 -13.62 -17.15
CA GLY A 87 -26.44 -12.30 -17.53
C GLY A 87 -24.90 -12.21 -17.59
N GLY A 88 -24.20 -13.32 -17.38
CA GLY A 88 -22.74 -13.42 -17.40
C GLY A 88 -22.11 -13.21 -16.02
N GLY A 89 -21.00 -13.92 -15.76
CA GLY A 89 -20.32 -13.93 -14.45
C GLY A 89 -20.02 -12.53 -13.89
N THR A 90 -19.45 -11.63 -14.70
CA THR A 90 -19.09 -10.28 -14.26
C THR A 90 -20.32 -9.44 -13.87
N ALA A 91 -21.38 -9.45 -14.69
CA ALA A 91 -22.57 -8.64 -14.46
C ALA A 91 -23.37 -9.14 -13.24
N ALA A 92 -23.50 -10.46 -13.12
CA ALA A 92 -24.18 -11.09 -11.99
C ALA A 92 -23.44 -10.84 -10.67
N LEU A 93 -22.11 -10.98 -10.64
CA LEU A 93 -21.30 -10.65 -9.45
C LEU A 93 -21.42 -9.16 -9.09
N ARG A 94 -21.36 -8.27 -10.08
CA ARG A 94 -21.57 -6.83 -9.87
C ARG A 94 -22.91 -6.53 -9.22
N GLN A 95 -23.98 -7.13 -9.72
CA GLN A 95 -25.32 -6.95 -9.19
C GLN A 95 -25.44 -7.51 -7.77
N PHE A 96 -24.87 -8.69 -7.52
CA PHE A 96 -24.83 -9.32 -6.20
C PHE A 96 -24.19 -8.38 -5.17
N PHE A 97 -22.93 -7.97 -5.39
CA PHE A 97 -22.21 -7.11 -4.44
C PHE A 97 -22.87 -5.75 -4.24
N ARG A 98 -23.41 -5.15 -5.30
CA ARG A 98 -24.17 -3.88 -5.22
C ARG A 98 -25.40 -3.98 -4.33
N ASN A 99 -26.05 -5.15 -4.30
CA ASN A 99 -27.26 -5.39 -3.53
C ASN A 99 -26.97 -5.97 -2.13
N SER A 100 -25.70 -6.33 -1.87
CA SER A 100 -25.30 -6.99 -0.64
C SER A 100 -25.05 -6.05 0.54
N LEU A 101 -24.60 -4.81 0.29
CA LEU A 101 -24.27 -3.84 1.34
C LEU A 101 -24.89 -2.47 1.03
N PRO A 102 -25.23 -1.67 2.07
CA PRO A 102 -25.71 -0.31 1.88
C PRO A 102 -24.61 0.58 1.27
N ARG A 103 -25.02 1.55 0.46
CA ARG A 103 -24.11 2.57 -0.10
C ARG A 103 -23.95 3.74 0.85
N ASN A 104 -22.72 4.22 0.99
CA ASN A 104 -22.42 5.45 1.71
C ASN A 104 -21.21 6.13 1.04
N ALA A 105 -21.48 7.19 0.28
CA ALA A 105 -20.46 7.92 -0.48
C ALA A 105 -19.45 8.67 0.40
N ALA A 106 -19.72 8.84 1.70
CA ALA A 106 -18.78 9.42 2.65
C ALA A 106 -17.71 8.43 3.13
N LEU A 107 -17.87 7.12 2.84
CA LEU A 107 -16.92 6.09 3.23
C LEU A 107 -15.92 5.79 2.12
N ARG A 108 -14.82 5.10 2.49
CA ARG A 108 -13.76 4.76 1.53
C ARG A 108 -14.29 3.86 0.40
N PRO A 109 -14.10 4.24 -0.87
CA PRO A 109 -14.53 3.42 -2.01
C PRO A 109 -13.60 2.22 -2.19
N VAL A 110 -14.11 1.00 -1.99
CA VAL A 110 -13.38 -0.25 -2.21
C VAL A 110 -13.84 -0.91 -3.50
N THR A 111 -12.88 -1.26 -4.35
CA THR A 111 -13.08 -2.08 -5.54
C THR A 111 -12.75 -3.52 -5.24
N ILE A 112 -13.58 -4.45 -5.72
CA ILE A 112 -13.35 -5.89 -5.62
C ILE A 112 -12.74 -6.37 -6.93
N SER A 113 -11.53 -6.90 -6.90
CA SER A 113 -10.88 -7.55 -8.05
C SER A 113 -11.04 -9.07 -7.91
N VAL A 114 -11.84 -9.67 -8.79
CA VAL A 114 -12.13 -11.11 -8.80
C VAL A 114 -11.01 -11.81 -9.55
N LYS A 115 -10.11 -12.48 -8.83
CA LYS A 115 -9.01 -13.27 -9.39
C LYS A 115 -9.43 -14.72 -9.66
N GLU A 116 -10.31 -15.25 -8.82
CA GLU A 116 -10.93 -16.57 -8.99
C GLU A 116 -12.37 -16.54 -8.47
N CYS A 117 -13.28 -17.11 -9.27
CA CYS A 117 -14.62 -17.49 -8.86
C CYS A 117 -14.99 -18.73 -9.66
N ARG A 118 -14.77 -19.90 -9.06
CA ARG A 118 -14.83 -21.19 -9.74
C ARG A 118 -15.56 -22.22 -8.90
N VAL A 119 -16.52 -22.89 -9.51
CA VAL A 119 -17.20 -24.07 -8.96
C VAL A 119 -16.81 -25.28 -9.79
N THR A 120 -16.37 -26.35 -9.15
CA THR A 120 -16.00 -27.60 -9.82
C THR A 120 -16.69 -28.77 -9.15
N GLU A 121 -17.12 -29.73 -9.96
CA GLU A 121 -17.74 -30.96 -9.49
C GLU A 121 -17.01 -32.20 -9.95
N THR A 122 -16.95 -33.20 -9.06
CA THR A 122 -16.45 -34.54 -9.32
C THR A 122 -17.48 -35.57 -8.90
N ALA A 123 -17.58 -36.65 -9.66
CA ALA A 123 -18.53 -37.72 -9.38
C ALA A 123 -18.11 -38.47 -8.11
N ALA A 124 -19.09 -38.83 -7.28
CA ALA A 124 -18.91 -39.63 -6.07
C ALA A 124 -19.81 -40.88 -6.12
N PRO A 125 -19.53 -41.93 -5.32
CA PRO A 125 -20.32 -43.16 -5.30
C PRO A 125 -21.81 -42.92 -5.04
N GLY A 126 -22.66 -43.82 -5.54
CA GLY A 126 -24.10 -43.78 -5.27
C GLY A 126 -24.87 -42.65 -5.97
N GLY A 127 -24.38 -42.18 -7.12
CA GLY A 127 -25.02 -41.09 -7.87
C GLY A 127 -24.88 -39.72 -7.19
N GLN A 128 -23.87 -39.57 -6.34
CA GLN A 128 -23.56 -38.33 -5.65
C GLN A 128 -22.53 -37.50 -6.43
N VAL A 129 -22.48 -36.22 -6.10
CA VAL A 129 -21.54 -35.26 -6.63
C VAL A 129 -20.88 -34.54 -5.48
N GLU A 130 -19.56 -34.48 -5.50
CA GLU A 130 -18.78 -33.60 -4.64
C GLU A 130 -18.46 -32.31 -5.39
N GLY A 131 -18.93 -31.19 -4.84
CA GLY A 131 -18.69 -29.86 -5.37
C GLY A 131 -17.76 -29.04 -4.51
N ARG A 132 -16.99 -28.16 -5.15
CA ARG A 132 -16.12 -27.18 -4.51
C ARG A 132 -16.30 -25.82 -5.14
N VAL A 133 -16.55 -24.82 -4.30
CA VAL A 133 -16.44 -23.40 -4.63
C VAL A 133 -15.05 -22.92 -4.20
N SER A 134 -14.36 -22.24 -5.10
CA SER A 134 -13.08 -21.58 -4.87
C SER A 134 -13.21 -20.09 -5.22
N LEU A 135 -12.83 -19.23 -4.28
CA LEU A 135 -12.82 -17.78 -4.42
C LEU A 135 -11.44 -17.23 -4.12
N HIS A 136 -11.00 -16.29 -4.95
CA HIS A 136 -9.87 -15.42 -4.70
C HIS A 136 -10.25 -13.99 -5.08
N LEU A 137 -10.43 -13.15 -4.06
CA LEU A 137 -10.81 -11.76 -4.22
C LEU A 137 -9.73 -10.85 -3.63
N ALA A 138 -9.34 -9.83 -4.37
CA ALA A 138 -8.52 -8.74 -3.87
C ALA A 138 -9.41 -7.52 -3.59
N PHE A 139 -9.20 -6.86 -2.46
CA PHE A 139 -9.91 -5.65 -2.08
C PHE A 139 -8.96 -4.47 -2.17
N GLU A 140 -9.32 -3.50 -3.00
CA GLU A 140 -8.45 -2.41 -3.39
C GLU A 140 -9.12 -1.06 -3.12
N TRP A 141 -8.35 -0.10 -2.62
CA TRP A 141 -8.82 1.27 -2.45
C TRP A 141 -8.13 2.19 -3.45
N ALA A 142 -8.91 2.80 -4.33
CA ALA A 142 -8.46 3.89 -5.18
C ALA A 142 -8.41 5.17 -4.34
N ARG A 143 -7.20 5.62 -3.99
CA ARG A 143 -7.01 6.90 -3.29
C ARG A 143 -7.34 8.05 -4.26
N PRO A 144 -8.00 9.13 -3.79
CA PRO A 144 -8.34 10.27 -4.65
C PRO A 144 -7.16 10.84 -5.45
N ASP A 145 -5.99 10.93 -4.83
CA ASP A 145 -4.80 11.59 -5.41
C ASP A 145 -3.56 10.67 -5.44
N GLY A 146 -3.76 9.35 -5.49
CA GLY A 146 -2.67 8.40 -5.34
C GLY A 146 -2.87 7.06 -6.07
N PRO A 147 -1.88 6.17 -5.99
CA PRO A 147 -2.00 4.83 -6.55
C PRO A 147 -3.08 4.04 -5.83
N THR A 148 -3.65 3.06 -6.55
CA THR A 148 -4.51 2.05 -5.93
C THR A 148 -3.73 1.27 -4.89
N VAL A 149 -4.31 1.10 -3.71
CA VAL A 149 -3.70 0.35 -2.61
C VAL A 149 -4.44 -0.97 -2.43
N LEU A 150 -3.70 -2.08 -2.48
CA LEU A 150 -4.21 -3.39 -2.06
C LEU A 150 -4.38 -3.39 -0.54
N LEU A 151 -5.63 -3.52 -0.10
CA LEU A 151 -5.99 -3.58 1.32
C LEU A 151 -5.79 -4.99 1.87
N THR A 152 -6.43 -5.98 1.26
CA THR A 152 -6.29 -7.38 1.66
C THR A 152 -6.77 -8.30 0.54
N GLU A 153 -6.41 -9.58 0.64
CA GLU A 153 -6.91 -10.64 -0.21
C GLU A 153 -7.74 -11.61 0.62
N TYR A 154 -8.82 -12.12 0.02
CA TYR A 154 -9.60 -13.22 0.55
C TYR A 154 -9.43 -14.43 -0.35
N ARG A 155 -8.96 -15.54 0.23
CA ARG A 155 -8.92 -16.86 -0.40
C ARG A 155 -9.79 -17.80 0.42
N GLY A 156 -10.88 -18.25 -0.17
CA GLY A 156 -11.88 -19.02 0.55
C GLY A 156 -12.76 -19.81 -0.41
N GLY A 157 -13.82 -20.38 0.14
CA GLY A 157 -14.65 -21.30 -0.60
C GLY A 157 -15.44 -22.21 0.32
N ALA A 158 -16.12 -23.17 -0.27
CA ALA A 158 -16.90 -24.15 0.46
C ALA A 158 -17.00 -25.43 -0.35
N ARG A 159 -17.33 -26.53 0.33
CA ARG A 159 -17.66 -27.80 -0.30
C ARG A 159 -19.12 -28.11 -0.08
N TYR A 160 -19.71 -28.82 -1.03
CA TYR A 160 -21.06 -29.37 -0.92
C TYR A 160 -21.10 -30.78 -1.50
N GLY A 161 -22.03 -31.59 -1.00
CA GLY A 161 -22.41 -32.85 -1.62
C GLY A 161 -23.84 -32.71 -2.14
N ARG A 162 -24.11 -33.16 -3.35
CA ARG A 162 -25.48 -33.16 -3.91
C ARG A 162 -25.77 -34.44 -4.69
N PRO A 163 -27.03 -34.88 -4.76
CA PRO A 163 -27.42 -35.87 -5.77
C PRO A 163 -27.16 -35.34 -7.18
N LEU A 164 -26.73 -36.21 -8.09
CA LEU A 164 -26.47 -35.82 -9.49
C LEU A 164 -27.72 -35.22 -10.17
N THR A 165 -28.91 -35.63 -9.73
CA THR A 165 -30.22 -35.19 -10.23
C THR A 165 -30.68 -33.83 -9.73
N ASP A 166 -30.07 -33.27 -8.68
CA ASP A 166 -30.50 -32.03 -8.04
C ASP A 166 -29.34 -31.03 -7.91
N PRO A 167 -29.34 -29.91 -8.66
CA PRO A 167 -28.33 -28.86 -8.56
C PRO A 167 -28.57 -27.86 -7.41
N GLY A 168 -29.59 -28.07 -6.56
CA GLY A 168 -30.10 -27.08 -5.61
C GLY A 168 -29.10 -26.53 -4.58
N LEU A 169 -27.97 -27.20 -4.36
CA LEU A 169 -26.93 -26.75 -3.42
C LEU A 169 -25.80 -25.92 -4.04
N VAL A 170 -25.71 -25.85 -5.38
CA VAL A 170 -24.63 -25.14 -6.09
C VAL A 170 -24.68 -23.64 -5.80
N GLU A 171 -25.81 -23.00 -6.11
CA GLU A 171 -25.99 -21.55 -5.95
C GLU A 171 -25.95 -21.10 -4.48
N PRO A 172 -26.66 -21.77 -3.53
CA PRO A 172 -26.61 -21.34 -2.14
C PRO A 172 -25.20 -21.40 -1.54
N THR A 173 -24.40 -22.38 -1.98
CA THR A 173 -23.02 -22.52 -1.53
C THR A 173 -22.13 -21.41 -2.11
N LEU A 174 -22.25 -21.11 -3.41
CA LEU A 174 -21.54 -19.99 -4.05
C LEU A 174 -21.90 -18.66 -3.38
N ARG A 175 -23.20 -18.40 -3.21
CA ARG A 175 -23.73 -17.20 -2.55
C ARG A 175 -23.18 -17.05 -1.14
N ARG A 176 -23.19 -18.13 -0.34
CA ARG A 176 -22.60 -18.13 1.00
C ARG A 176 -21.12 -17.77 0.97
N SER A 177 -20.32 -18.39 0.10
CA SER A 177 -18.89 -18.07 -0.02
C SER A 177 -18.63 -16.60 -0.38
N LEU A 178 -19.45 -16.01 -1.26
CA LEU A 178 -19.37 -14.58 -1.59
C LEU A 178 -19.77 -13.69 -0.39
N THR A 179 -20.80 -14.07 0.37
CA THR A 179 -21.18 -13.33 1.59
C THR A 179 -20.10 -13.41 2.67
N ASP A 180 -19.42 -14.56 2.81
CA ASP A 180 -18.34 -14.74 3.76
C ASP A 180 -17.14 -13.86 3.43
N ALA A 181 -16.85 -13.64 2.13
CA ALA A 181 -15.82 -12.71 1.71
C ALA A 181 -16.11 -11.25 2.10
N LEU A 182 -17.38 -10.81 2.03
CA LEU A 182 -17.79 -9.47 2.48
C LEU A 182 -17.71 -9.31 3.99
N ARG A 183 -18.09 -10.34 4.75
CA ARG A 183 -17.92 -10.36 6.21
C ARG A 183 -16.44 -10.28 6.58
N TYR A 184 -15.61 -11.04 5.89
CA TYR A 184 -14.16 -10.99 6.05
C TYR A 184 -13.62 -9.57 5.81
N LEU A 185 -13.97 -8.92 4.69
CA LEU A 185 -13.53 -7.55 4.41
C LEU A 185 -13.93 -6.61 5.54
N ASN A 186 -15.17 -6.66 6.00
CA ASN A 186 -15.64 -5.78 7.05
C ASN A 186 -14.91 -6.01 8.38
N THR A 187 -14.72 -7.26 8.78
CA THR A 187 -13.95 -7.60 9.98
C THR A 187 -12.51 -7.09 9.86
N TRP A 188 -11.88 -7.31 8.71
CA TRP A 188 -10.53 -6.83 8.43
C TRP A 188 -10.44 -5.31 8.49
N MET A 189 -11.34 -4.59 7.83
CA MET A 189 -11.38 -3.12 7.82
C MET A 189 -11.52 -2.55 9.22
N ASN A 190 -12.39 -3.15 10.05
CA ASN A 190 -12.60 -2.70 11.43
C ASN A 190 -11.39 -2.96 12.33
N GLY A 191 -10.72 -4.10 12.16
CA GLY A 191 -9.48 -4.41 12.90
C GLY A 191 -8.28 -3.59 12.44
N ALA A 192 -8.21 -3.27 11.14
CA ALA A 192 -7.07 -2.59 10.53
C ALA A 192 -7.14 -1.06 10.67
N ALA A 193 -8.33 -0.46 10.77
CA ALA A 193 -8.53 0.99 10.70
C ALA A 193 -7.65 1.82 11.65
N ALA A 194 -7.34 1.30 12.84
CA ALA A 194 -6.56 2.03 13.85
C ALA A 194 -5.04 1.90 13.69
N HIS A 195 -4.55 0.88 12.99
CA HIS A 195 -3.14 0.44 13.05
C HIS A 195 -2.49 0.15 11.69
N ASP A 196 -3.28 0.01 10.62
CA ASP A 196 -2.75 -0.23 9.29
C ASP A 196 -2.45 1.11 8.59
N VAL A 197 -1.19 1.30 8.22
CA VAL A 197 -0.72 2.51 7.53
C VAL A 197 -1.46 2.76 6.21
N ARG A 198 -1.96 1.71 5.55
CA ARG A 198 -2.71 1.82 4.29
C ARG A 198 -4.05 2.53 4.49
N LEU A 199 -4.59 2.51 5.70
CA LEU A 199 -5.85 3.15 6.08
C LEU A 199 -5.65 4.46 6.85
N ALA A 200 -4.40 4.84 7.13
CA ALA A 200 -4.10 6.08 7.82
C ALA A 200 -4.60 7.29 7.03
N THR A 201 -5.03 8.32 7.76
CA THR A 201 -5.71 9.52 7.23
C THR A 201 -4.85 10.77 7.31
N GLY A 202 -3.70 10.68 7.98
CA GLY A 202 -2.78 11.79 8.14
C GLY A 202 -1.51 11.39 8.85
N VAL A 203 -0.62 12.36 8.96
CA VAL A 203 0.69 12.22 9.59
C VAL A 203 0.79 13.27 10.69
N ARG A 204 1.29 12.87 11.85
CA ARG A 204 1.48 13.74 13.00
C ARG A 204 2.94 13.65 13.46
N PRO A 205 3.80 14.58 13.03
CA PRO A 205 5.14 14.66 13.55
C PRO A 205 5.15 15.20 14.97
N SER A 206 5.96 14.59 15.82
CA SER A 206 6.33 15.08 17.13
C SER A 206 7.86 15.14 17.19
N PHE A 207 8.41 16.10 17.94
CA PHE A 207 9.86 16.29 18.03
C PHE A 207 10.30 16.38 19.48
N ARG A 208 11.43 15.74 19.78
CA ARG A 208 12.19 15.92 21.01
C ARG A 208 13.66 16.15 20.69
N ASN A 209 14.36 16.92 21.53
CA ASN A 209 15.81 17.07 21.40
C ASN A 209 16.51 15.88 22.06
N ASP A 210 17.58 15.38 21.43
CA ASP A 210 18.52 14.46 22.09
C ASP A 210 19.41 15.28 23.02
N LEU A 211 19.33 14.99 24.32
CA LEU A 211 20.11 15.65 25.37
C LEU A 211 21.01 14.65 26.11
N ARG A 212 21.25 13.47 25.52
CA ARG A 212 22.06 12.42 26.16
C ARG A 212 23.46 12.94 26.47
N ARG A 213 24.02 12.53 27.61
CA ARG A 213 25.37 12.91 28.06
C ARG A 213 26.29 11.69 28.23
N THR A 214 25.87 10.55 27.68
CA THR A 214 26.54 9.25 27.82
C THR A 214 27.55 8.99 26.70
N GLU A 215 27.50 9.75 25.61
CA GLU A 215 28.37 9.53 24.46
C GLU A 215 29.75 10.18 24.71
N PRO A 216 30.85 9.39 24.70
CA PRO A 216 32.18 9.91 25.04
C PRO A 216 32.65 10.97 24.04
N ASP A 217 32.42 10.75 22.75
CA ASP A 217 32.91 11.63 21.69
C ASP A 217 31.88 12.62 21.16
N THR A 218 30.60 12.45 21.53
CA THR A 218 29.51 13.31 21.04
C THR A 218 28.97 14.16 22.16
N LEU A 219 28.90 15.46 21.91
CA LEU A 219 28.24 16.43 22.76
C LEU A 219 26.91 16.85 22.11
N PHE A 220 25.79 16.57 22.75
CA PHE A 220 24.50 17.10 22.29
C PHE A 220 24.24 18.53 22.79
N TYR A 221 23.52 19.30 21.99
CA TYR A 221 23.21 20.71 22.26
C TYR A 221 22.25 20.83 23.44
N ASP A 222 22.68 21.59 24.44
CA ASP A 222 21.91 21.85 25.63
C ASP A 222 22.24 23.28 26.10
N PRO A 223 21.25 24.21 26.16
CA PRO A 223 21.49 25.55 26.66
C PRO A 223 22.09 25.59 28.07
N GLU A 224 21.80 24.59 28.90
CA GLU A 224 22.32 24.49 30.27
C GLU A 224 23.75 23.91 30.32
N ARG A 225 24.29 23.47 29.18
CA ARG A 225 25.64 22.90 29.09
C ARG A 225 26.35 23.40 27.82
N PRO A 226 26.76 24.69 27.80
CA PRO A 226 27.53 25.25 26.69
C PRO A 226 28.87 24.54 26.48
N LEU A 227 29.51 24.84 25.35
CA LEU A 227 30.87 24.39 25.03
C LEU A 227 31.85 24.83 26.10
N ARG A 228 32.79 23.94 26.41
CA ARG A 228 33.98 24.21 27.22
C ARG A 228 35.20 23.69 26.48
N TRP A 229 36.39 24.20 26.80
CA TRP A 229 37.62 23.75 26.15
C TRP A 229 37.89 22.25 26.28
N ALA A 230 37.37 21.60 27.34
CA ALA A 230 37.44 20.15 27.49
C ALA A 230 36.63 19.36 26.43
N ASP A 231 35.80 20.01 25.62
CA ASP A 231 35.09 19.39 24.50
C ASP A 231 35.91 19.40 23.19
N PHE A 232 37.10 20.01 23.18
CA PHE A 232 37.99 20.10 22.02
C PHE A 232 39.16 19.13 22.20
N THR A 233 38.91 17.84 21.97
CA THR A 233 39.90 16.77 22.20
C THR A 233 40.72 16.42 20.97
N GLY A 234 40.37 16.99 19.82
CA GLY A 234 41.08 16.84 18.55
C GLY A 234 42.44 17.52 18.52
N LYS A 235 43.32 17.02 17.66
CA LYS A 235 44.64 17.62 17.43
C LYS A 235 44.50 18.86 16.54
N PRO A 236 45.15 20.00 16.89
CA PRO A 236 45.15 21.18 16.04
C PRO A 236 45.69 20.89 14.63
N ARG A 237 45.05 21.49 13.63
CA ARG A 237 45.50 21.37 12.24
C ARG A 237 46.45 22.54 11.89
N PRO A 238 47.43 22.33 10.99
CA PRO A 238 48.24 23.42 10.48
C PRO A 238 47.37 24.49 9.82
N GLY A 239 47.56 25.77 10.16
CA GLY A 239 46.79 26.88 9.61
C GLY A 239 46.74 28.09 10.55
N ASN A 240 45.98 29.11 10.15
CA ASN A 240 45.86 30.39 10.88
C ASN A 240 44.62 30.47 11.79
N PHE A 241 43.92 29.35 12.03
CA PHE A 241 42.71 29.33 12.85
C PHE A 241 43.05 29.11 14.33
N ALA A 242 42.39 29.86 15.21
CA ALA A 242 42.58 29.77 16.65
C ALA A 242 42.00 28.48 17.24
N ALA A 243 40.84 28.06 16.76
CA ALA A 243 40.15 26.83 17.10
C ALA A 243 39.24 26.41 15.93
N ALA A 244 38.67 25.21 16.01
CA ALA A 244 37.57 24.79 15.16
C ALA A 244 36.67 23.80 15.91
N VAL A 245 35.37 24.08 15.93
CA VAL A 245 34.33 23.15 16.35
C VAL A 245 33.78 22.37 15.16
N PHE A 246 33.36 21.12 15.39
CA PHE A 246 32.71 20.28 14.38
C PHE A 246 31.27 19.98 14.78
N PRO A 247 30.35 20.95 14.65
CA PRO A 247 28.94 20.76 14.94
C PRO A 247 28.20 20.20 13.71
N SER A 248 27.12 19.47 13.96
CA SER A 248 26.20 19.01 12.93
C SER A 248 24.84 18.68 13.56
N PHE A 249 23.84 18.40 12.72
CA PHE A 249 22.60 17.83 13.21
C PHE A 249 22.15 16.63 12.39
N ALA A 250 21.42 15.75 13.04
CA ALA A 250 20.74 14.61 12.47
C ALA A 250 19.33 14.50 13.06
N TYR A 251 18.51 13.63 12.49
CA TYR A 251 17.25 13.24 13.11
C TYR A 251 17.06 11.73 12.96
N GLY A 252 16.37 11.14 13.93
CA GLY A 252 15.97 9.73 13.90
C GLY A 252 14.60 9.55 14.51
N GLY A 253 13.87 8.52 14.07
CA GLY A 253 12.55 8.23 14.63
C GLY A 253 11.95 7.00 13.98
N GLN A 254 10.89 6.49 14.59
CA GLN A 254 10.15 5.34 14.09
C GLN A 254 8.69 5.74 13.89
N PRO A 255 8.11 5.47 12.71
CA PRO A 255 6.69 5.68 12.49
C PRO A 255 5.88 4.64 13.27
N ARG A 256 4.78 5.08 13.89
CA ARG A 256 3.77 4.18 14.46
C ARG A 256 2.38 4.62 14.05
N VAL A 257 1.51 3.69 13.73
CA VAL A 257 0.12 4.01 13.39
C VAL A 257 -0.74 3.85 14.64
N LYS A 258 -1.40 4.94 15.03
CA LYS A 258 -2.30 4.96 16.18
C LYS A 258 -3.55 5.74 15.80
N ASN A 259 -4.71 5.13 16.06
CA ASN A 259 -6.02 5.73 15.77
C ASN A 259 -6.15 6.22 14.32
N GLY A 260 -5.58 5.48 13.36
CA GLY A 260 -5.65 5.82 11.93
C GLY A 260 -4.80 7.04 11.53
N VAL A 261 -3.78 7.39 12.33
CA VAL A 261 -2.82 8.46 12.05
C VAL A 261 -1.40 7.90 12.18
N VAL A 262 -0.51 8.28 11.27
CA VAL A 262 0.92 7.99 11.36
C VAL A 262 1.55 8.97 12.35
N GLU A 263 1.86 8.52 13.56
CA GLU A 263 2.63 9.31 14.53
C GLU A 263 4.12 9.13 14.25
N LEU A 264 4.81 10.23 13.96
CA LEU A 264 6.26 10.25 13.72
C LEU A 264 6.96 10.85 14.93
N ASP A 265 7.45 10.00 15.83
CA ASP A 265 8.16 10.45 17.02
C ASP A 265 9.65 10.68 16.71
N LEU A 266 9.96 11.90 16.27
CA LEU A 266 11.29 12.29 15.79
C LEU A 266 12.15 12.80 16.95
N THR A 267 13.41 12.36 16.96
CA THR A 267 14.47 12.83 17.85
C THR A 267 15.42 13.67 17.03
N LEU A 268 15.54 14.95 17.37
CA LEU A 268 16.46 15.89 16.76
C LEU A 268 17.78 15.86 17.51
N GLN A 269 18.85 15.52 16.81
CA GLN A 269 20.18 15.36 17.36
C GLN A 269 21.03 16.53 16.87
N VAL A 270 21.20 17.57 17.68
CA VAL A 270 22.13 18.66 17.40
C VAL A 270 23.37 18.39 18.22
N PHE A 271 24.53 18.25 17.60
CA PHE A 271 25.72 17.74 18.31
C PHE A 271 27.04 18.33 17.82
N VAL A 272 28.08 18.14 18.63
CA VAL A 272 29.50 18.39 18.32
C VAL A 272 30.29 17.09 18.47
N VAL A 273 31.21 16.85 17.55
CA VAL A 273 32.18 15.74 17.62
C VAL A 273 33.46 16.23 18.29
N ARG A 274 33.73 15.76 19.51
CA ARG A 274 34.84 16.25 20.35
C ARG A 274 36.20 15.95 19.74
N SER A 275 36.41 14.73 19.26
CA SER A 275 37.65 14.26 18.63
C SER A 275 38.00 14.99 17.33
N SER A 276 37.00 15.59 16.69
CA SER A 276 37.20 16.41 15.50
C SER A 276 37.44 17.88 15.84
N SER A 277 36.92 18.33 16.98
CA SER A 277 37.03 19.72 17.46
C SER A 277 38.36 19.97 18.16
N TRP A 278 39.05 21.07 17.83
CA TRP A 278 40.41 21.35 18.34
C TRP A 278 40.63 22.84 18.64
N VAL A 279 41.62 23.13 19.48
CA VAL A 279 42.04 24.50 19.81
C VAL A 279 43.56 24.62 19.77
N GLY A 280 44.07 25.67 19.14
CA GLY A 280 45.51 25.95 19.05
C GLY A 280 46.14 26.30 20.40
N ALA A 281 47.44 26.08 20.52
CA ALA A 281 48.19 26.44 21.72
C ALA A 281 48.08 27.95 22.02
N GLY A 282 47.74 28.30 23.26
CA GLY A 282 47.57 29.69 23.68
C GLY A 282 46.25 30.35 23.22
N GLN A 283 45.37 29.64 22.52
CA GLN A 283 44.14 30.19 21.94
C GLN A 283 42.90 30.00 22.83
N GLN A 284 43.06 29.46 24.04
CA GLN A 284 41.95 29.17 24.97
C GLN A 284 41.43 30.44 25.67
N THR A 285 40.77 31.32 24.93
CA THR A 285 40.17 32.57 25.45
C THR A 285 38.64 32.49 25.50
N ALA A 286 37.99 33.26 26.38
CA ALA A 286 36.53 33.31 26.41
C ALA A 286 35.92 33.80 25.07
N TYR A 287 36.62 34.69 24.38
CA TYR A 287 36.21 35.23 23.09
C TYR A 287 36.23 34.16 21.98
N HIS A 288 37.32 33.38 21.87
CA HIS A 288 37.39 32.28 20.91
C HIS A 288 36.38 31.19 21.24
N LEU A 289 36.20 30.83 22.53
CA LEU A 289 35.20 29.84 22.92
C LEU A 289 33.78 30.29 22.52
N ASN A 290 33.47 31.58 22.69
CA ASN A 290 32.20 32.13 22.24
C ASN A 290 32.04 32.05 20.71
N HIS A 291 33.12 32.25 19.94
CA HIS A 291 33.08 32.09 18.49
C HIS A 291 32.66 30.66 18.09
N GLU A 292 33.30 29.66 18.69
CA GLU A 292 32.97 28.25 18.46
C GLU A 292 31.56 27.89 18.97
N GLN A 293 31.11 28.49 20.08
CA GLN A 293 29.75 28.30 20.59
C GLN A 293 28.72 28.80 19.57
N ARG A 294 28.98 29.93 18.89
CA ARG A 294 28.06 30.46 17.87
C ARG A 294 27.92 29.54 16.66
N HIS A 295 28.97 28.83 16.25
CA HIS A 295 28.86 27.78 15.24
C HIS A 295 27.89 26.67 15.70
N PHE A 296 28.00 26.22 16.95
CA PHE A 296 27.07 25.21 17.50
C PHE A 296 25.62 25.73 17.57
N ASP A 297 25.45 27.01 17.91
CA ASP A 297 24.15 27.67 17.97
C ASP A 297 23.51 27.86 16.60
N ILE A 298 24.32 28.12 15.56
CA ILE A 298 23.87 28.17 14.15
C ILE A 298 23.29 26.83 13.74
N VAL A 299 23.96 25.72 14.08
CA VAL A 299 23.44 24.37 13.81
C VAL A 299 22.12 24.14 14.53
N LYS A 300 21.99 24.56 15.81
CA LYS A 300 20.72 24.49 16.54
C LYS A 300 19.62 25.28 15.86
N LEU A 301 19.92 26.50 15.43
CA LEU A 301 18.97 27.38 14.74
C LEU A 301 18.45 26.73 13.45
N VAL A 302 19.33 26.13 12.65
CA VAL A 302 18.93 25.43 11.43
C VAL A 302 18.14 24.15 11.72
N ALA A 303 18.49 23.42 12.77
CA ALA A 303 17.71 22.27 13.23
C ALA A 303 16.28 22.66 13.65
N GLU A 304 16.10 23.80 14.31
CA GLU A 304 14.77 24.35 14.64
C GLU A 304 13.99 24.79 13.39
N ARG A 305 14.68 25.34 12.37
CA ARG A 305 14.07 25.63 11.07
C ARG A 305 13.61 24.34 10.37
N PHE A 306 14.41 23.28 10.39
CA PHE A 306 14.01 21.95 9.90
C PHE A 306 12.76 21.44 10.61
N ARG A 307 12.74 21.52 11.96
CA ARG A 307 11.59 21.12 12.77
C ARG A 307 10.30 21.85 12.34
N ARG A 308 10.37 23.16 12.06
CA ARG A 308 9.20 23.94 11.62
C ARG A 308 8.74 23.62 10.20
N LYS A 309 9.62 23.11 9.33
CA LYS A 309 9.25 22.65 7.98
C LYS A 309 8.43 21.34 8.01
N ALA A 310 8.51 20.58 9.10
CA ALA A 310 7.83 19.29 9.29
C ALA A 310 6.54 19.44 10.10
N THR A 311 5.47 19.87 9.43
CA THR A 311 4.11 20.00 9.97
C THR A 311 3.19 18.88 9.47
N PRO A 312 2.04 18.61 10.12
CA PRO A 312 1.05 17.66 9.60
C PRO A 312 0.69 17.92 8.14
N ASP A 313 0.48 19.19 7.75
CA ASP A 313 0.03 19.57 6.41
C ASP A 313 1.15 19.50 5.36
N SER A 314 2.40 19.52 5.79
CA SER A 314 3.55 19.35 4.89
C SER A 314 3.86 17.89 4.56
N LEU A 315 3.22 16.92 5.23
CA LEU A 315 3.52 15.50 5.13
C LEU A 315 2.30 14.72 4.63
N THR A 316 2.54 13.69 3.84
CA THR A 316 1.49 12.77 3.35
C THR A 316 1.75 11.36 3.88
N VAL A 317 0.70 10.57 4.03
CA VAL A 317 0.84 9.16 4.48
C VAL A 317 1.69 8.37 3.49
N GLU A 318 1.59 8.72 2.20
CA GLU A 318 2.30 8.14 1.08
C GLU A 318 3.80 8.42 1.14
N ASP A 319 4.21 9.63 1.49
CA ASP A 319 5.56 10.11 1.18
C ASP A 319 6.23 10.92 2.30
N TYR A 320 5.71 10.87 3.53
CA TYR A 320 6.30 11.59 4.66
C TYR A 320 7.80 11.35 4.83
N ASN A 321 8.30 10.14 4.52
CA ASN A 321 9.71 9.80 4.65
C ASN A 321 10.58 10.56 3.65
N SER A 322 10.21 10.56 2.37
CA SER A 322 10.95 11.26 1.33
C SER A 322 10.86 12.78 1.51
N ILE A 323 9.69 13.29 1.91
CA ILE A 323 9.50 14.70 2.21
C ILE A 323 10.44 15.12 3.35
N LEU A 324 10.46 14.40 4.47
CA LEU A 324 11.36 14.70 5.60
C LEU A 324 12.82 14.64 5.19
N GLN A 325 13.23 13.62 4.42
CA GLN A 325 14.61 13.49 3.95
C GLN A 325 15.01 14.67 3.05
N LEU A 326 14.12 15.11 2.15
CA LEU A 326 14.38 16.27 1.31
C LEU A 326 14.50 17.56 2.14
N GLN A 327 13.62 17.76 3.13
CA GLN A 327 13.69 18.93 4.01
C GLN A 327 14.97 18.92 4.87
N TYR A 328 15.42 17.73 5.29
CA TYR A 328 16.68 17.57 5.99
C TYR A 328 17.86 17.96 5.10
N LEU A 329 17.96 17.43 3.87
CA LEU A 329 19.04 17.76 2.94
C LEU A 329 19.10 19.27 2.64
N LYS A 330 17.95 19.90 2.40
CA LYS A 330 17.86 21.36 2.22
C LYS A 330 18.36 22.12 3.44
N SER A 331 18.00 21.66 4.64
CA SER A 331 18.42 22.29 5.89
C SER A 331 19.91 22.02 6.19
N PHE A 332 20.46 20.88 5.78
CA PHE A 332 21.90 20.60 5.87
C PHE A 332 22.70 21.52 4.96
N THR A 333 22.24 21.78 3.73
CA THR A 333 22.86 22.78 2.85
C THR A 333 22.76 24.20 3.44
N GLU A 334 21.62 24.55 4.04
CA GLU A 334 21.41 25.82 4.74
C GLU A 334 22.39 26.00 5.91
N MET A 335 22.61 24.95 6.70
CA MET A 335 23.56 24.92 7.81
C MET A 335 24.98 25.24 7.35
N ASN A 336 25.47 24.59 6.30
CA ASN A 336 26.82 24.84 5.79
C ASN A 336 26.98 26.28 5.30
N ARG A 337 26.00 26.78 4.54
CA ARG A 337 26.01 28.18 4.06
C ARG A 337 26.02 29.19 5.20
N LEU A 338 25.26 28.94 6.27
CA LEU A 338 25.17 29.88 7.39
C LEU A 338 26.44 29.89 8.25
N GLN A 339 27.10 28.73 8.40
CA GLN A 339 28.42 28.64 9.05
C GLN A 339 29.49 29.37 8.23
N GLU A 340 29.55 29.13 6.92
CA GLU A 340 30.46 29.84 6.00
C GLU A 340 30.21 31.36 6.02
N GLN A 341 28.94 31.78 6.02
CA GLN A 341 28.57 33.18 6.10
C GLN A 341 29.06 33.81 7.41
N TYR A 342 28.86 33.12 8.54
CA TYR A 342 29.32 33.59 9.85
C TYR A 342 30.84 33.73 9.90
N ASP A 343 31.59 32.74 9.40
CA ASP A 343 33.05 32.81 9.32
C ASP A 343 33.52 33.98 8.45
N ASN A 344 32.95 34.13 7.25
CA ASN A 344 33.34 35.20 6.33
C ASN A 344 33.06 36.59 6.92
N GLU A 345 31.87 36.80 7.48
CA GLU A 345 31.46 38.12 8.00
C GLU A 345 32.18 38.50 9.30
N THR A 346 32.64 37.52 10.09
CA THR A 346 33.42 37.76 11.30
C THR A 346 34.93 37.73 11.08
N HIS A 347 35.38 37.58 9.83
CA HIS A 347 36.79 37.36 9.49
C HIS A 347 37.40 36.22 10.32
N HIS A 348 36.73 35.06 10.31
CA HIS A 348 37.07 33.88 11.12
C HIS A 348 37.24 34.19 12.60
N GLY A 349 36.32 35.00 13.13
CA GLY A 349 36.31 35.42 14.53
C GLY A 349 37.26 36.55 14.89
N THR A 350 37.93 37.22 13.95
CA THR A 350 38.80 38.36 14.28
C THR A 350 38.08 39.71 14.37
N ASP A 351 36.87 39.83 13.80
CA ASP A 351 36.02 41.02 13.91
C ASP A 351 35.00 40.88 15.06
N ALA A 352 35.35 41.46 16.21
CA ALA A 352 34.52 41.45 17.41
C ALA A 352 33.16 42.15 17.23
N ALA A 353 33.10 43.21 16.41
CA ALA A 353 31.86 43.94 16.20
C ALA A 353 30.90 43.12 15.33
N ALA A 354 31.41 42.44 14.30
CA ALA A 354 30.62 41.51 13.48
C ALA A 354 30.13 40.32 14.30
N GLN A 355 31.00 39.71 15.10
CA GLN A 355 30.62 38.60 15.97
C GLN A 355 29.52 39.01 16.96
N GLN A 356 29.59 40.22 17.53
CA GLN A 356 28.55 40.70 18.43
C GLN A 356 27.19 40.90 17.74
N ARG A 357 27.16 41.37 16.48
CA ARG A 357 25.92 41.44 15.69
C ARG A 357 25.34 40.04 15.46
N TRP A 358 26.18 39.07 15.13
CA TRP A 358 25.78 37.67 14.98
C TRP A 358 25.27 37.06 16.27
N ASN A 359 25.91 37.33 17.42
CA ASN A 359 25.46 36.87 18.73
C ASN A 359 24.00 37.30 18.97
N GLN A 360 23.71 38.59 18.81
CA GLN A 360 22.38 39.16 19.01
C GLN A 360 21.35 38.55 18.06
N ARG A 361 21.71 38.39 16.78
CA ARG A 361 20.85 37.78 15.76
C ARG A 361 20.51 36.33 16.10
N ILE A 362 21.53 35.50 16.35
CA ILE A 362 21.36 34.08 16.67
C ILE A 362 20.49 33.92 17.92
N ASP A 363 20.77 34.70 18.97
CA ASP A 363 20.02 34.61 20.22
C ASP A 363 18.56 35.08 20.04
N ALA A 364 18.32 36.12 19.25
CA ALA A 364 16.95 36.56 18.94
C ALA A 364 16.17 35.50 18.16
N GLU A 365 16.79 34.88 17.14
CA GLU A 365 16.15 33.83 16.36
C GLU A 365 15.88 32.59 17.22
N LEU A 366 16.86 32.14 18.02
CA LEU A 366 16.70 31.00 18.92
C LEU A 366 15.61 31.21 19.97
N ARG A 367 15.52 32.41 20.58
CA ARG A 367 14.39 32.77 21.46
C ARG A 367 13.05 32.68 20.73
N GLY A 368 12.99 33.05 19.45
CA GLY A 368 11.82 32.87 18.60
C GLY A 368 11.39 31.41 18.43
N TYR A 369 12.28 30.44 18.68
CA TYR A 369 11.99 29.01 18.73
C TYR A 369 11.77 28.47 20.16
N GLY A 370 11.81 29.32 21.18
CA GLY A 370 11.71 28.92 22.60
C GLY A 370 13.02 28.37 23.18
N VAL A 371 14.15 28.55 22.48
CA VAL A 371 15.47 28.17 22.99
C VAL A 371 16.04 29.37 23.75
N ASN A 372 15.93 29.32 25.06
CA ASN A 372 16.51 30.33 25.96
C ASN A 372 17.90 29.87 26.42
N LYS A 373 18.86 30.79 26.41
CA LYS A 373 20.23 30.59 26.88
C LYS A 373 20.44 31.28 28.22
#